data_AF-A0ABD1IKV7-F1
#
_entry.id   AF-A0ABD1IKV7-F1
#
_cell.length_a   1.000
_cell.length_b   1.000
_cell.length_c   1.000
_cell.angle_alpha   90.00
_cell.angle_beta   90.00
_cell.angle_gamma   90.00
#
_symmetry.space_group_name_H-M   'P 1'
#
loop_
_entity.id
_entity.type
_entity.pdbx_description
1 polymer ?
#
loop_
_entity_poly.entity_id
_entity_poly.type
_entity_poly.pdbx_seq_one_letter_code
_entity_poly.pdbx_strand_id
1 'polypeptide(L)' 'MEVVLRGKRLVFVGDSLNRNMWESLTCILKKVSGRQSFRSEAFLFELINCTVELFVSPFLVQEWEFTDEGGDAST' A
#
# COMPACT_ATOMS: atom_id res chain seq x y z
N MET A 1 -16.68 -6.28 22.49
CA MET A 1 -16.51 -5.25 21.45
C MET A 1 -15.62 -5.86 20.39
N GLU A 2 -16.20 -6.26 19.26
CA GLU A 2 -15.46 -6.93 18.19
C GLU A 2 -14.84 -5.87 17.29
N VAL A 3 -13.52 -5.87 17.16
CA VAL A 3 -12.81 -4.96 16.25
C VAL A 3 -12.84 -5.61 14.86
N VAL A 4 -13.54 -5.00 13.90
CA VAL A 4 -13.78 -5.56 12.55
C VAL A 4 -12.49 -5.96 11.82
N LEU A 5 -11.36 -5.32 12.12
CA LEU A 5 -10.07 -5.54 11.48
C LEU A 5 -9.24 -6.68 12.09
N ARG A 6 -9.72 -7.33 13.17
CA ARG A 6 -8.93 -8.32 13.90
C ARG A 6 -8.64 -9.56 13.05
N GLY A 7 -7.37 -9.92 12.90
CA GLY A 7 -6.95 -11.07 12.09
C GLY A 7 -7.14 -10.89 10.59
N LYS A 8 -7.41 -9.66 10.11
CA LYS A 8 -7.62 -9.38 8.69
C LYS A 8 -6.40 -8.70 8.07
N ARG A 9 -6.25 -8.90 6.77
CA ARG A 9 -5.28 -8.20 5.91
C ARG A 9 -6.03 -7.21 5.02
N LEU A 10 -5.70 -5.93 5.15
CA LEU A 10 -6.26 -4.83 4.39
C LEU A 10 -5.19 -4.33 3.40
N VAL A 11 -5.55 -4.18 2.14
CA VAL A 11 -4.62 -3.71 1.10
C VAL A 11 -5.25 -2.54 0.37
N PHE A 12 -4.51 -1.43 0.27
CA PHE A 12 -4.83 -0.30 -0.59
C PHE A 12 -4.12 -0.50 -1.93
N VAL A 13 -4.86 -0.50 -3.03
CA VAL A 13 -4.30 -0.67 -4.37
C VAL A 13 -4.70 0.53 -5.20
N GLY A 14 -3.75 1.31 -5.73
CA GLY A 14 -4.10 2.48 -6.53
C GLY A 14 -2.98 3.51 -6.67
N ASP A 15 -3.42 4.76 -6.81
CA ASP A 15 -2.57 5.93 -7.02
C ASP A 15 -2.20 6.63 -5.70
N SER A 16 -1.79 7.90 -5.80
CA SER A 16 -1.42 8.75 -4.67
C SER A 16 -2.58 9.02 -3.71
N LEU A 17 -3.84 9.00 -4.14
CA LEU A 17 -4.99 9.14 -3.24
C LEU A 17 -5.10 7.93 -2.32
N ASN A 18 -4.86 6.73 -2.84
CA ASN A 18 -4.90 5.51 -2.05
C ASN A 18 -3.73 5.44 -1.05
N ARG A 19 -2.56 5.99 -1.42
CA ARG A 19 -1.45 6.22 -0.48
C ARG A 19 -1.86 7.15 0.67
N ASN A 20 -2.57 8.24 0.38
CA ASN A 20 -3.04 9.17 1.43
C ASN A 20 -4.04 8.49 2.38
N MET A 21 -4.95 7.66 1.86
CA MET A 21 -5.90 6.91 2.68
C MET A 21 -5.18 5.88 3.57
N TRP A 22 -4.21 5.16 3.02
CA TRP A 22 -3.37 4.22 3.74
C TRP A 22 -2.58 4.91 4.87
N GLU A 23 -1.95 6.06 4.61
CA GLU A 23 -1.22 6.83 5.63
C GLU A 23 -2.16 7.30 6.76
N SER A 24 -3.35 7.80 6.40
CA SER A 24 -4.35 8.26 7.37
C SER A 24 -4.81 7.14 8.31
N LEU A 25 -5.16 5.97 7.76
CA LEU A 25 -5.57 4.82 8.56
C LEU A 25 -4.43 4.28 9.44
N THR A 26 -3.23 4.21 8.88
CA THR A 26 -2.02 3.78 9.62
C THR A 26 -1.78 4.69 10.83
N CYS A 27 -1.96 6.01 10.69
CA CYS A 27 -1.85 6.96 11.79
C CYS A 27 -2.87 6.70 12.91
N ILE A 28 -4.14 6.42 12.55
CA ILE A 28 -5.19 6.06 13.52
C ILE A 28 -4.84 4.77 14.25
N LEU A 29 -4.45 3.72 13.51
CA LEU A 29 -4.12 2.42 14.07
C LEU A 29 -2.86 2.47 14.94
N LYS A 30 -1.90 3.33 14.61
CA LYS A 30 -0.71 3.57 15.44
C LYS A 30 -1.06 4.12 16.82
N LYS A 31 -2.05 5.03 16.91
CA LYS A 31 -2.53 5.55 18.20
C LYS A 31 -3.20 4.48 19.06
N VAL A 32 -3.85 3.50 18.45
CA VAL A 32 -4.59 2.44 19.15
C VAL A 32 -3.69 1.25 19.50
N SER A 33 -2.84 0.80 18.58
CA SER A 33 -2.01 -0.40 18.73
C SER A 33 -0.71 -0.15 19.49
N GLY A 34 -0.16 1.06 19.44
CA GLY A 34 1.09 1.45 20.12
C GLY A 34 2.37 0.80 19.59
N ARG A 35 2.33 -0.45 19.11
CA ARG A 35 3.42 -1.18 18.46
C ARG A 35 3.05 -1.52 17.01
N GLN A 36 3.99 -1.29 16.10
CA GLN A 36 3.90 -1.69 14.69
C GLN A 36 5.22 -2.31 14.23
N SER A 37 5.14 -3.34 13.40
CA SER A 37 6.28 -3.84 12.63
C SER A 37 6.20 -3.28 11.22
N PHE A 38 7.29 -2.64 10.76
CA PHE A 38 7.38 -2.01 9.44
C PHE A 38 8.08 -2.94 8.46
N ARG A 39 7.44 -3.21 7.33
CA ARG A 39 8.04 -3.95 6.21
C ARG A 39 7.68 -3.24 4.91
N SER A 40 8.55 -2.33 4.46
CA SER A 40 8.40 -1.58 3.20
C SER A 40 7.05 -0.84 3.11
N GLU A 41 6.07 -1.36 2.38
CA GLU A 41 4.73 -0.76 2.20
C GLU A 41 3.65 -1.46 3.05
N ALA A 42 4.06 -2.29 4.00
CA ALA A 42 3.19 -3.05 4.90
C ALA A 42 3.45 -2.70 6.37
N PHE A 43 2.37 -2.46 7.12
CA PHE A 43 2.38 -2.32 8.57
C PHE A 43 1.59 -3.45 9.23
N LEU A 44 2.20 -4.10 10.22
CA LEU A 44 1.52 -5.04 11.10
C LEU A 44 1.21 -4.38 12.44
N PHE A 45 -0.05 -4.39 12.84
CA PHE A 45 -0.55 -3.90 14.12
C PHE A 45 -0.81 -5.07 15.07
N GLU A 46 0.09 -5.27 16.04
CA GLU A 46 0.10 -6.45 16.93
C GLU A 46 -1.13 -6.56 17.83
N LEU A 47 -1.64 -5.43 18.35
CA LEU A 47 -2.78 -5.42 19.29
C LEU A 47 -4.08 -5.95 18.64
N ILE A 48 -4.22 -5.71 17.33
CA ILE A 48 -5.40 -6.09 16.54
C ILE A 48 -5.06 -7.30 15.64
N ASN A 49 -3.79 -7.71 15.56
CA ASN A 49 -3.31 -8.70 14.60
C ASN A 49 -3.81 -8.40 13.18
N CYS A 50 -3.64 -7.16 12.73
CA CYS A 50 -4.10 -6.68 11.43
C CYS A 50 -2.90 -6.21 10.61
N THR A 51 -2.85 -6.60 9.34
CA THR A 51 -1.89 -6.10 8.35
C THR A 51 -2.55 -5.07 7.45
N VAL A 52 -1.89 -3.93 7.27
CA VAL A 52 -2.33 -2.84 6.38
C VAL A 52 -1.23 -2.56 5.38
N GLU A 53 -1.52 -2.75 4.10
CA GLU A 53 -0.52 -2.71 3.02
C GLU A 53 -0.93 -1.74 1.91
N LEU A 54 0.05 -1.22 1.19
CA LEU A 54 -0.12 -0.40 0.00
C LEU A 54 0.49 -1.13 -1.20
N PHE A 55 -0.21 -1.10 -2.34
CA PHE A 55 0.27 -1.55 -3.63
C PHE A 55 0.06 -0.43 -4.66
N VAL A 56 1.15 0.09 -5.21
CA VAL A 56 1.07 1.18 -6.17
C VAL A 56 0.67 0.62 -7.53
N SER A 57 -0.52 0.98 -8.00
CA SER A 57 -1.06 0.63 -9.31
C SER A 57 -2.01 1.74 -9.77
N PRO A 58 -1.49 2.84 -10.34
CA PRO A 58 -2.30 4.02 -10.64
C PRO A 58 -3.48 3.73 -11.57
N PHE A 59 -3.29 2.79 -12.51
CA PHE A 59 -4.30 2.41 -13.49
C PHE A 59 -5.07 1.14 -13.14
N LEU A 60 -4.67 0.41 -12.09
CA LEU A 60 -5.21 -0.90 -11.68
C LEU A 60 -5.11 -2.02 -12.75
N VAL A 61 -4.61 -1.69 -13.93
CA VAL A 61 -4.34 -2.57 -15.06
C VAL A 61 -2.86 -2.48 -15.41
N GLN A 62 -2.39 -3.44 -16.21
CA GLN A 62 -1.05 -3.38 -16.77
C GLN A 62 -0.92 -2.12 -17.63
N GLU A 63 0.04 -1.28 -17.30
CA GLU A 63 0.39 -0.16 -18.16
C GLU A 63 1.12 -0.66 -19.40
N TRP A 64 0.96 0.10 -20.47
CA TRP A 64 1.58 -0.20 -21.74
C TRP A 64 2.87 0.65 -21.79
N GLU A 65 4.05 0.01 -21.91
CA GLU A 65 5.34 0.72 -22.00
C GLU A 65 5.79 0.71 -23.47
N PHE A 66 5.97 1.90 -24.09
CA PHE A 66 6.72 2.02 -25.35
C PHE A 66 8.16 1.65 -25.02
N THR A 67 8.55 0.41 -25.28
CA THR A 67 9.97 0.08 -25.47
C THR A 67 10.34 0.66 -26.83
N ASP A 68 11.05 1.79 -26.84
CA ASP A 68 11.62 2.34 -28.07
C ASP A 68 12.76 1.41 -28.51
N GLU A 69 12.42 0.34 -29.21
CA GLU A 69 13.39 -0.51 -29.87
C GLU A 69 13.87 0.18 -31.16
N GLY A 70 14.97 0.93 -31.04
CA GLY A 70 15.90 1.15 -32.16
C GLY A 70 15.76 2.48 -32.91
N GLY A 71 16.19 3.57 -32.28
CA GLY A 71 16.62 4.79 -32.96
C GLY A 71 18.15 4.90 -33.04
N ASP A 72 18.82 4.00 -33.77
CA ASP A 72 20.22 4.20 -34.18
C ASP A 72 20.30 5.37 -35.17
N ALA A 73 20.37 6.59 -34.65
CA ALA A 73 20.66 7.78 -35.45
C ALA A 73 22.18 7.96 -35.57
N SER A 74 22.81 7.12 -36.39
CA SER A 74 24.09 7.44 -37.03
C SER A 74 23.83 7.87 -38.48
N THR A 75 23.79 9.18 -38.73
CA THR A 75 24.30 9.91 -39.92
C THR A 75 24.02 11.39 -39.73
#